data_AF-A0A1H0PQZ0-F1
#
_entry.id   AF-A0A1H0PQZ0-F1
#
_cell.length_a   1.000
_cell.length_b   1.000
_cell.length_c   1.000
_cell.angle_alpha   90.00
_cell.angle_beta   90.00
_cell.angle_gamma   90.00
#
_symmetry.space_group_name_H-M   'P 1'
#
loop_
_entity.id
_entity.type
_entity.pdbx_description
1 polymer ?
#
loop_
_entity_poly.entity_id
_entity_poly.type
_entity_poly.pdbx_seq_one_letter_code
_entity_poly.pdbx_strand_id
1 'polypeptide(L)'
;MFEEIADGLDRVLSKADETNAALLRAGGLADEAAKLLTEVMRGSDHLEEEFTLAVQAWSEVVNRVAELSEIIARGCRRVESYRETLRGVGSTLQPALPGQAAPPSATTVPTVAARTPLEPTWAERQREQLPTYVTSGFYRDPDGNSDVVQSGQDAWGEHHAIAEHLRAEGFPPTGPGRVTIGEHVEGKVAWRLRTSGDTHVDLVVNFPMCAGPYSCRNLLPFILKPGQSMTVHDPMKTRTFHGRSTR
;
A
#
# COMPACT_ATOMS: atom_id res chain seq x y z
N MET A 1 9.72 -21.39 17.12
CA MET A 1 9.71 -20.65 15.83
C MET A 1 8.50 -20.97 14.95
N PHE A 2 8.31 -22.18 14.39
CA PHE A 2 7.11 -22.47 13.57
C PHE A 2 5.79 -22.41 14.37
N GLU A 3 5.80 -22.90 15.59
CA GLU A 3 4.64 -22.88 16.49
C GLU A 3 4.28 -21.45 16.92
N GLU A 4 5.27 -20.61 17.21
CA GLU A 4 5.07 -19.20 17.55
C GLU A 4 4.51 -18.39 16.36
N ILE A 5 4.92 -18.71 15.12
CA ILE A 5 4.35 -18.09 13.92
C ILE A 5 2.90 -18.54 13.75
N ALA A 6 2.59 -19.82 13.94
CA ALA A 6 1.23 -20.33 13.84
C ALA A 6 0.30 -19.67 14.88
N ASP A 7 0.74 -19.57 16.13
CA ASP A 7 0.03 -18.88 17.21
C ASP A 7 -0.20 -17.39 16.90
N GLY A 8 0.80 -16.74 16.30
CA GLY A 8 0.70 -15.36 15.82
C GLY A 8 -0.40 -15.20 14.76
N LEU A 9 -0.43 -16.10 13.76
CA LEU A 9 -1.44 -16.07 12.70
C LEU A 9 -2.85 -16.35 13.25
N ASP A 10 -2.99 -17.28 14.21
CA ASP A 10 -4.28 -17.57 14.85
C ASP A 10 -4.80 -16.37 15.67
N ARG A 11 -3.91 -15.62 16.34
CA ARG A 11 -4.29 -14.35 17.00
C ARG A 11 -4.76 -13.30 16.01
N VAL A 12 -4.12 -13.19 14.85
CA VAL A 12 -4.53 -12.24 13.79
C VAL A 12 -5.93 -12.59 13.27
N LEU A 13 -6.18 -13.87 12.97
CA LEU A 13 -7.49 -14.33 12.50
C LEU A 13 -8.58 -14.08 13.56
N SER A 14 -8.30 -14.41 14.82
CA SER A 14 -9.24 -14.15 15.92
C SER A 14 -9.57 -12.65 16.06
N LYS A 15 -8.59 -11.76 15.91
CA LYS A 15 -8.83 -10.31 15.95
C LYS A 15 -9.58 -9.79 14.73
N ALA A 16 -9.34 -10.38 13.56
CA ALA A 16 -10.08 -10.06 12.36
C ALA A 16 -11.57 -10.45 12.50
N ASP A 17 -11.86 -11.61 13.08
CA ASP A 17 -13.24 -12.05 13.37
C ASP A 17 -13.95 -11.14 14.37
N GLU A 18 -13.27 -10.77 15.47
CA GLU A 18 -13.80 -9.81 16.45
C GLU A 18 -14.13 -8.46 15.77
N THR A 19 -13.23 -7.98 14.90
CA THR A 19 -13.40 -6.72 14.17
C THR A 19 -14.56 -6.80 13.19
N ASN A 20 -14.66 -7.89 12.42
CA ASN A 20 -15.75 -8.10 11.48
C ASN A 20 -17.11 -8.18 12.19
N ALA A 21 -17.17 -8.87 13.33
CA ALA A 21 -18.38 -8.92 14.15
C ALA A 21 -18.78 -7.53 14.68
N ALA A 22 -17.81 -6.69 15.08
CA ALA A 22 -18.08 -5.32 15.50
C ALA A 22 -18.60 -4.44 14.35
N LEU A 23 -18.01 -4.57 13.15
CA LEU A 23 -18.47 -3.87 11.95
C LEU A 23 -19.90 -4.26 11.58
N LEU A 24 -20.22 -5.56 11.55
CA LEU A 24 -21.58 -6.03 11.26
C LEU A 24 -22.61 -5.48 12.26
N ARG A 25 -22.28 -5.40 13.55
CA ARG A 25 -23.14 -4.75 14.54
C ARG A 25 -23.33 -3.26 14.25
N ALA A 26 -22.26 -2.54 13.91
CA ALA A 26 -22.34 -1.12 13.57
C ALA A 26 -23.20 -0.87 12.32
N GLY A 27 -23.06 -1.70 11.28
CA GLY A 27 -23.90 -1.63 10.08
C GLY A 27 -25.38 -1.88 10.39
N GLY A 28 -25.69 -2.87 11.24
CA GLY A 28 -27.06 -3.13 11.67
C GLY A 28 -27.69 -1.96 12.42
N LEU A 29 -26.95 -1.33 13.34
CA LEU A 29 -27.41 -0.14 14.08
C LEU A 29 -27.62 1.07 13.14
N ALA A 30 -26.75 1.24 12.15
CA ALA A 30 -26.88 2.32 11.16
C ALA A 30 -28.12 2.13 10.26
N ASP A 31 -28.39 0.90 9.82
CA ASP A 31 -29.59 0.55 9.07
C ASP A 31 -30.88 0.78 9.89
N GLU A 32 -30.86 0.40 11.17
CA GLU A 32 -31.98 0.67 12.09
C GLU A 32 -32.22 2.18 12.27
N ALA A 33 -31.16 2.96 12.46
CA ALA A 33 -31.24 4.42 12.57
C ALA A 33 -31.85 5.07 11.29
N ALA A 34 -31.45 4.61 10.10
CA ALA A 34 -32.00 5.08 8.83
C ALA A 34 -33.51 4.79 8.72
N LYS A 35 -33.95 3.60 9.16
CA LYS A 35 -35.37 3.20 9.17
C LYS A 35 -36.18 4.03 10.16
N LEU A 36 -35.68 4.24 11.38
CA LEU A 36 -36.33 5.07 12.39
C LEU A 36 -36.49 6.52 11.90
N LEU A 37 -35.45 7.09 11.28
CA LEU A 37 -35.54 8.43 10.67
C LEU A 37 -36.60 8.49 9.57
N THR A 38 -36.67 7.47 8.72
CA THR A 38 -37.68 7.37 7.66
C THR A 38 -39.11 7.27 8.24
N GLU A 39 -39.29 6.55 9.33
CA GLU A 39 -40.58 6.40 9.99
C GLU A 39 -41.06 7.70 10.66
N VAL A 40 -40.17 8.37 11.41
CA VAL A 40 -40.46 9.66 12.04
C VAL A 40 -40.83 10.72 11.01
N MET A 41 -40.32 10.60 9.79
CA MET A 41 -40.59 11.53 8.69
C MET A 41 -41.90 11.33 7.96
N ARG A 42 -42.60 10.23 8.20
CA ARG A 42 -43.90 9.97 7.59
C ARG A 42 -44.95 10.95 8.15
N GLY A 43 -45.08 12.11 7.53
CA GLY A 43 -46.07 13.15 7.86
C GLY A 43 -45.51 14.56 8.14
N SER A 44 -44.23 14.82 7.87
CA SER A 44 -43.63 16.16 8.02
C SER A 44 -43.22 16.74 6.67
N ASP A 45 -44.08 17.58 6.08
CA ASP A 45 -43.90 18.12 4.70
C ASP A 45 -42.84 19.24 4.59
N HIS A 46 -42.21 19.67 5.69
CA HIS A 46 -41.44 20.93 5.73
C HIS A 46 -39.92 20.75 5.86
N LEU A 47 -39.42 19.52 6.00
CA LEU A 47 -37.98 19.26 6.23
C LEU A 47 -37.42 18.13 5.34
N GLU A 48 -38.12 17.75 4.27
CA GLU A 48 -37.78 16.56 3.47
C GLU A 48 -36.32 16.51 2.96
N GLU A 49 -35.71 17.64 2.63
CA GLU A 49 -34.35 17.70 2.08
C GLU A 49 -33.27 17.34 3.10
N GLU A 50 -33.27 17.97 4.28
CA GLU A 50 -32.29 17.70 5.35
C GLU A 50 -32.40 16.26 5.86
N PHE A 51 -33.63 15.74 5.96
CA PHE A 51 -33.85 14.36 6.37
C PHE A 51 -33.44 13.35 5.30
N THR A 52 -33.65 13.66 4.02
CA THR A 52 -33.14 12.83 2.93
C THR A 52 -31.62 12.74 3.00
N LEU A 53 -30.93 13.85 3.25
CA LEU A 53 -29.47 13.86 3.45
C LEU A 53 -29.06 13.03 4.67
N ALA A 54 -29.80 13.12 5.78
CA ALA A 54 -29.52 12.33 6.98
C ALA A 54 -29.68 10.82 6.73
N VAL A 55 -30.76 10.39 6.08
CA VAL A 55 -30.99 8.97 5.71
C VAL A 55 -29.91 8.47 4.74
N GLN A 56 -29.51 9.30 3.78
CA GLN A 56 -28.41 8.99 2.86
C GLN A 56 -27.09 8.81 3.60
N ALA A 57 -26.76 9.67 4.57
CA ALA A 57 -25.55 9.55 5.37
C ALA A 57 -25.51 8.22 6.16
N TRP A 58 -26.62 7.81 6.78
CA TRP A 58 -26.71 6.51 7.46
C TRP A 58 -26.60 5.33 6.50
N SER A 59 -27.20 5.44 5.31
CA SER A 59 -27.07 4.41 4.26
C SER A 59 -25.62 4.30 3.75
N GLU A 60 -24.88 5.41 3.68
CA GLU A 60 -23.46 5.39 3.36
C GLU A 60 -22.66 4.62 4.42
N VAL A 61 -22.96 4.81 5.71
CA VAL A 61 -22.31 4.04 6.79
C VAL A 61 -22.49 2.54 6.60
N VAL A 62 -23.70 2.09 6.25
CA VAL A 62 -23.98 0.67 5.96
C VAL A 62 -23.12 0.16 4.80
N ASN A 63 -23.03 0.93 3.71
CA ASN A 63 -22.21 0.56 2.55
C ASN A 63 -20.72 0.48 2.91
N ARG A 64 -20.19 1.46 3.65
CA ARG A 64 -18.78 1.48 4.09
C ARG A 64 -18.45 0.33 5.02
N VAL A 65 -19.37 -0.04 5.91
CA VAL A 65 -19.23 -1.22 6.77
C VAL A 65 -19.11 -2.50 5.93
N ALA A 66 -19.93 -2.65 4.88
CA ALA A 66 -19.85 -3.79 3.99
C ALA A 66 -18.50 -3.84 3.23
N GLU A 67 -18.04 -2.70 2.71
CA GLU A 67 -16.73 -2.58 2.06
C GLU A 67 -15.57 -2.99 3.00
N LEU A 68 -15.57 -2.48 4.24
CA LEU A 68 -14.56 -2.83 5.24
C LEU A 68 -14.59 -4.31 5.63
N SER A 69 -15.78 -4.89 5.76
CA SER A 69 -15.96 -6.31 6.05
C SER A 69 -15.36 -7.19 4.94
N GLU A 70 -15.54 -6.78 3.67
CA GLU A 70 -14.94 -7.48 2.53
C GLU A 70 -13.40 -7.39 2.53
N ILE A 71 -12.84 -6.23 2.89
CA ILE A 71 -11.38 -6.02 3.01
C ILE A 71 -10.82 -6.96 4.09
N ILE A 72 -11.46 -7.04 5.26
CA ILE A 72 -11.05 -7.95 6.34
C ILE A 72 -11.12 -9.40 5.87
N ALA A 73 -12.22 -9.82 5.23
CA ALA A 73 -12.37 -11.17 4.72
C ALA A 73 -11.27 -11.54 3.70
N ARG A 74 -10.87 -10.61 2.83
CA ARG A 74 -9.71 -10.80 1.93
C ARG A 74 -8.40 -10.95 2.69
N GLY A 75 -8.21 -10.18 3.76
CA GLY A 75 -7.06 -10.31 4.66
C GLY A 75 -6.98 -11.68 5.31
N CYS A 76 -8.08 -12.17 5.89
CA CYS A 76 -8.16 -13.50 6.51
C CYS A 76 -7.78 -14.60 5.53
N ARG A 77 -8.34 -14.60 4.31
CA ARG A 77 -8.00 -15.60 3.27
C ARG A 77 -6.52 -15.64 2.92
N ARG A 78 -5.83 -14.50 2.92
CA ARG A 78 -4.37 -14.44 2.67
C ARG A 78 -3.58 -15.03 3.82
N VAL A 79 -3.97 -14.72 5.07
CA VAL A 79 -3.35 -15.28 6.27
C VAL A 79 -3.54 -16.81 6.32
N GLU A 80 -4.72 -17.29 5.98
CA GLU A 80 -5.02 -18.73 5.87
C GLU A 80 -4.19 -19.41 4.77
N SER A 81 -4.11 -18.83 3.58
CA SER A 81 -3.29 -19.36 2.49
C SER A 81 -1.79 -19.42 2.85
N TYR A 82 -1.29 -18.41 3.57
CA TYR A 82 0.08 -18.42 4.08
C TYR A 82 0.28 -19.53 5.12
N ARG A 83 -0.70 -19.75 6.01
CA ARG A 83 -0.70 -20.84 6.99
C ARG A 83 -0.68 -22.21 6.31
N GLU A 84 -1.45 -22.41 5.25
CA GLU A 84 -1.43 -23.65 4.45
C GLU A 84 -0.06 -23.89 3.80
N THR A 85 0.57 -22.83 3.29
CA THR A 85 1.92 -22.91 2.72
C THR A 85 2.93 -23.35 3.78
N LEU A 86 2.88 -22.77 4.98
CA LEU A 86 3.75 -23.17 6.10
C LEU A 86 3.55 -24.63 6.53
N ARG A 87 2.31 -25.15 6.44
CA ARG A 87 2.01 -26.56 6.71
C ARG A 87 2.52 -27.50 5.60
N GLY A 88 2.53 -27.04 4.34
CA GLY A 88 3.03 -27.80 3.19
C GLY A 88 4.56 -27.91 3.09
N VAL A 89 5.30 -26.91 3.58
CA VAL A 89 6.78 -26.90 3.60
C VAL A 89 7.38 -27.98 4.50
N GLY A 90 6.58 -28.63 5.36
CA GLY A 90 7.00 -29.80 6.14
C GLY A 90 7.04 -31.12 5.36
N SER A 91 6.62 -31.16 4.10
CA SER A 91 6.47 -32.41 3.35
C SER A 91 6.92 -32.27 1.90
N THR A 92 8.23 -32.26 1.65
CA THR A 92 8.84 -32.92 0.48
C THR A 92 10.35 -33.02 0.66
N LEU A 93 10.79 -34.20 1.12
CA LEU A 93 12.13 -34.70 0.84
C LEU A 93 12.24 -35.03 -0.66
N GLN A 94 13.38 -34.65 -1.20
CA GLN A 94 13.87 -34.85 -2.56
C GLN A 94 14.02 -36.34 -2.93
N PRO A 95 14.16 -36.68 -4.22
CA PRO A 95 15.45 -37.23 -4.63
C PRO A 95 16.02 -36.61 -5.91
N ALA A 96 17.33 -36.34 -5.84
CA ALA A 96 18.21 -36.11 -6.98
C ALA A 96 18.58 -37.46 -7.63
N LEU A 97 19.02 -37.46 -8.90
CA LEU A 97 19.99 -38.40 -9.52
C LEU A 97 20.37 -37.89 -10.95
N PRO A 98 21.44 -38.40 -11.61
CA PRO A 98 22.53 -37.58 -12.14
C PRO A 98 22.89 -37.78 -13.63
N GLY A 99 23.59 -36.79 -14.19
CA GLY A 99 24.69 -36.94 -15.18
C GLY A 99 24.37 -37.35 -16.62
N GLN A 100 24.83 -36.55 -17.60
CA GLN A 100 25.66 -37.05 -18.71
C GLN A 100 26.31 -35.95 -19.56
N ALA A 101 27.41 -36.35 -20.17
CA ALA A 101 28.49 -35.59 -20.79
C ALA A 101 28.18 -34.82 -22.09
N ALA A 102 29.09 -33.91 -22.44
CA ALA A 102 29.29 -33.34 -23.77
C ALA A 102 30.44 -34.07 -24.51
N PRO A 103 30.80 -33.79 -25.79
CA PRO A 103 30.05 -33.39 -27.01
C PRO A 103 30.39 -34.34 -28.22
N PRO A 104 30.07 -34.06 -29.51
CA PRO A 104 30.85 -33.11 -30.33
C PRO A 104 30.06 -32.28 -31.37
N SER A 105 30.78 -31.32 -31.95
CA SER A 105 30.44 -30.28 -32.92
C SER A 105 29.65 -30.69 -34.17
N ALA A 106 28.74 -29.81 -34.61
CA ALA A 106 28.40 -29.66 -36.02
C ALA A 106 27.87 -28.23 -36.35
N THR A 107 28.60 -27.59 -37.26
CA THR A 107 28.12 -26.71 -38.34
C THR A 107 27.27 -25.48 -38.00
N THR A 108 27.95 -24.34 -38.01
CA THR A 108 27.41 -22.99 -37.99
C THR A 108 26.58 -22.71 -39.25
N VAL A 109 25.27 -22.49 -39.07
CA VAL A 109 24.39 -21.80 -40.01
C VAL A 109 24.06 -20.46 -39.36
N PRO A 110 24.07 -19.31 -40.07
CA PRO A 110 23.68 -18.03 -39.46
C PRO A 110 22.17 -18.01 -39.23
N THR A 111 21.75 -18.53 -38.08
CA THR A 111 20.40 -18.37 -37.56
C THR A 111 20.23 -16.91 -37.14
N VAL A 112 19.31 -16.23 -37.81
CA VAL A 112 18.76 -14.93 -37.40
C VAL A 112 18.51 -14.98 -35.89
N ALA A 113 19.30 -14.22 -35.14
CA ALA A 113 19.21 -14.17 -33.69
C ALA A 113 17.77 -13.86 -33.28
N ALA A 114 17.06 -14.88 -32.79
CA ALA A 114 15.80 -14.69 -32.10
C ALA A 114 16.09 -13.74 -30.94
N ARG A 115 15.47 -12.56 -30.96
CA ARG A 115 15.53 -11.61 -29.84
C ARG A 115 14.98 -12.34 -28.62
N THR A 116 15.86 -12.74 -27.72
CA THR A 116 15.48 -13.24 -26.39
C THR A 116 14.51 -12.21 -25.79
N PRO A 117 13.34 -12.62 -25.27
CA PRO A 117 12.47 -11.71 -24.53
C PRO A 117 13.33 -10.99 -23.48
N LEU A 118 13.33 -9.66 -23.47
CA LEU A 118 14.00 -8.92 -22.40
C LEU A 118 13.34 -9.36 -21.09
N GLU A 119 14.14 -9.90 -20.18
CA GLU A 119 13.69 -10.17 -18.82
C GLU A 119 13.07 -8.88 -18.24
N PRO A 120 11.89 -8.96 -17.60
CA PRO A 120 11.26 -7.78 -17.04
C PRO A 120 12.18 -7.13 -16.00
N THR A 121 12.16 -5.81 -15.94
CA THR A 121 12.89 -5.05 -14.92
C THR A 121 12.34 -5.36 -13.53
N TRP A 122 13.13 -5.07 -12.49
CA TRP A 122 12.65 -5.20 -11.11
C TRP A 122 11.37 -4.38 -10.89
N ALA A 123 11.31 -3.15 -11.42
CA ALA A 123 10.15 -2.27 -11.28
C ALA A 123 8.89 -2.84 -11.92
N GLU A 124 9.01 -3.47 -13.09
CA GLU A 124 7.89 -4.14 -13.78
C GLU A 124 7.36 -5.32 -12.95
N ARG A 125 8.26 -6.18 -12.45
CA ARG A 125 7.87 -7.32 -11.60
C ARG A 125 7.17 -6.89 -10.31
N GLN A 126 7.60 -5.81 -9.67
CA GLN A 126 6.95 -5.35 -8.44
C GLN A 126 5.59 -4.72 -8.73
N ARG A 127 5.44 -4.02 -9.86
CA ARG A 127 4.18 -3.37 -10.22
C ARG A 127 3.04 -4.38 -10.40
N GLU A 128 3.35 -5.55 -10.96
CA GLU A 128 2.37 -6.65 -11.12
C GLU A 128 1.84 -7.19 -9.78
N GLN A 129 2.59 -7.00 -8.70
CA GLN A 129 2.22 -7.50 -7.37
C GLN A 129 1.48 -6.44 -6.52
N LEU A 130 1.45 -5.18 -6.96
CA LEU A 130 0.79 -4.12 -6.21
C LEU A 130 -0.74 -4.26 -6.28
N PRO A 131 -1.47 -4.06 -5.17
CA PRO A 131 -2.92 -4.08 -5.18
C PRO A 131 -3.46 -2.95 -6.06
N THR A 132 -4.55 -3.19 -6.79
CA THR A 132 -5.13 -2.20 -7.72
C THR A 132 -6.16 -1.28 -7.05
N TYR A 133 -6.66 -1.65 -5.87
CA TYR A 133 -7.76 -0.97 -5.18
C TYR A 133 -7.31 0.12 -4.19
N VAL A 134 -6.01 0.30 -4.00
CA VAL A 134 -5.44 1.30 -3.08
C VAL A 134 -4.07 1.74 -3.57
N THR A 135 -3.72 3.02 -3.45
CA THR A 135 -2.40 3.51 -3.82
C THR A 135 -1.35 2.88 -2.90
N SER A 136 -0.46 2.08 -3.51
CA SER A 136 0.54 1.28 -2.82
C SER A 136 1.85 1.31 -3.58
N GLY A 137 2.94 1.04 -2.89
CA GLY A 137 4.23 0.85 -3.49
C GLY A 137 5.10 -0.18 -2.78
N PHE A 138 6.10 -0.65 -3.50
CA PHE A 138 7.20 -1.46 -2.98
C PHE A 138 8.45 -0.63 -3.02
N TYR A 139 9.14 -0.49 -1.89
CA TYR A 139 10.48 0.09 -1.89
C TYR A 139 11.53 -0.99 -1.68
N ARG A 140 12.75 -0.70 -2.12
CA ARG A 140 13.94 -1.51 -1.90
C ARG A 140 15.09 -0.62 -1.46
N ASP A 141 15.67 -0.95 -0.31
CA ASP A 141 16.83 -0.26 0.26
C ASP A 141 18.16 -0.79 -0.34
N PRO A 142 19.32 -0.20 -0.01
CA PRO A 142 20.61 -0.63 -0.55
C PRO A 142 21.02 -2.05 -0.14
N ASP A 143 20.54 -2.52 1.01
CA ASP A 143 20.80 -3.86 1.53
C ASP A 143 19.91 -4.93 0.88
N GLY A 144 18.95 -4.50 0.07
CA GLY A 144 18.02 -5.36 -0.66
C GLY A 144 16.76 -5.71 0.13
N ASN A 145 16.54 -5.13 1.31
CA ASN A 145 15.27 -5.30 2.01
C ASN A 145 14.17 -4.56 1.26
N SER A 146 12.97 -5.15 1.27
CA SER A 146 11.81 -4.59 0.59
C SER A 146 10.55 -4.75 1.41
N ASP A 147 9.71 -3.71 1.43
CA ASP A 147 8.43 -3.72 2.13
C ASP A 147 7.36 -2.97 1.32
N VAL A 148 6.08 -3.32 1.59
CA VAL A 148 4.91 -2.66 1.01
C VAL A 148 4.56 -1.43 1.83
N VAL A 149 4.31 -0.32 1.13
CA VAL A 149 3.83 0.93 1.73
C VAL A 149 2.53 1.33 1.07
N GLN A 150 1.56 1.73 1.88
CA GLN A 150 0.24 2.18 1.41
C GLN A 150 0.02 3.65 1.74
N SER A 151 -0.72 4.33 0.85
CA SER A 151 -1.20 5.69 1.08
C SER A 151 -2.21 5.75 2.23
N GLY A 152 -2.48 6.95 2.73
CA GLY A 152 -3.37 7.22 3.84
C GLY A 152 -2.62 7.47 5.15
N GLN A 153 -3.36 7.63 6.22
CA GLN A 153 -2.80 7.80 7.56
C GLN A 153 -2.28 6.45 8.08
N ASP A 154 -1.16 6.49 8.79
CA ASP A 154 -0.60 5.33 9.46
C ASP A 154 -0.84 5.42 10.98
N ALA A 155 -0.95 4.26 11.64
CA ALA A 155 -1.20 4.17 13.07
C ALA A 155 -0.04 4.71 13.93
N TRP A 156 1.16 4.82 13.35
CA TRP A 156 2.39 5.22 14.06
C TRP A 156 2.67 6.73 13.96
N GLY A 157 1.82 7.49 13.27
CA GLY A 157 1.93 8.93 13.14
C GLY A 157 3.06 9.42 12.23
N GLU A 158 3.57 8.58 11.32
CA GLU A 158 4.60 8.96 10.35
C GLU A 158 4.19 10.20 9.55
N HIS A 159 2.93 10.23 9.09
CA HIS A 159 2.33 11.37 8.41
C HIS A 159 2.37 12.68 9.23
N HIS A 160 2.25 12.61 10.57
CA HIS A 160 2.37 13.78 11.44
C HIS A 160 3.82 14.29 11.51
N ALA A 161 4.79 13.38 11.62
CA ALA A 161 6.21 13.74 11.65
C ALA A 161 6.66 14.42 10.35
N ILE A 162 6.17 13.92 9.20
CA ILE A 162 6.43 14.52 7.89
C ILE A 162 5.80 15.91 7.79
N ALA A 163 4.55 16.06 8.22
CA ALA A 163 3.86 17.35 8.20
C ALA A 163 4.58 18.38 9.08
N GLU A 164 5.02 17.98 10.26
CA GLU A 164 5.77 18.84 11.18
C GLU A 164 7.14 19.25 10.61
N HIS A 165 7.85 18.31 9.98
CA HIS A 165 9.10 18.61 9.27
C HIS A 165 8.89 19.63 8.16
N LEU A 166 7.88 19.45 7.31
CA LEU A 166 7.59 20.38 6.22
C LEU A 166 7.11 21.73 6.73
N ARG A 167 6.40 21.78 7.86
CA ARG A 167 6.06 23.03 8.53
C ARG A 167 7.31 23.79 8.98
N ALA A 168 8.31 23.09 9.52
CA ALA A 168 9.59 23.69 9.89
C ALA A 168 10.36 24.23 8.67
N GLU A 169 10.20 23.60 7.50
CA GLU A 169 10.71 24.09 6.21
C GLU A 169 9.87 25.24 5.60
N GLY A 170 8.84 25.73 6.30
CA GLY A 170 8.03 26.88 5.90
C GLY A 170 6.80 26.56 5.02
N PHE A 171 6.42 25.28 4.89
CA PHE A 171 5.23 24.90 4.14
C PHE A 171 3.94 25.05 4.99
N PRO A 172 2.80 25.42 4.36
CA PRO A 172 1.57 25.69 5.09
C PRO A 172 0.95 24.40 5.67
N PRO A 173 0.56 24.40 6.96
CA PRO A 173 0.01 23.21 7.62
C PRO A 173 -1.48 22.96 7.28
N THR A 174 -2.23 24.00 6.92
CA THR A 174 -3.69 23.96 6.73
C THR A 174 -4.14 24.90 5.61
N GLY A 175 -5.37 24.70 5.10
CA GLY A 175 -6.03 25.57 4.12
C GLY A 175 -5.93 25.07 2.67
N PRO A 176 -6.35 25.89 1.69
CA PRO A 176 -6.17 25.60 0.27
C PRO A 176 -4.68 25.39 -0.02
N GLY A 177 -4.30 24.17 -0.44
CA GLY A 177 -2.89 23.80 -0.60
C GLY A 177 -2.23 23.18 0.63
N ARG A 178 -3.00 22.65 1.59
CA ARG A 178 -2.49 21.76 2.64
C ARG A 178 -1.57 20.70 2.03
N VAL A 179 -0.42 20.52 2.67
CA VAL A 179 0.56 19.51 2.28
C VAL A 179 0.13 18.14 2.79
N THR A 180 -0.33 17.26 1.89
CA THR A 180 -0.78 15.89 2.22
C THR A 180 0.26 14.82 1.92
N ILE A 181 1.48 15.20 1.53
CA ILE A 181 2.52 14.24 1.14
C ILE A 181 2.85 13.21 2.24
N GLY A 182 2.66 13.55 3.51
CA GLY A 182 2.85 12.60 4.62
C GLY A 182 1.91 11.39 4.55
N GLU A 183 0.77 11.52 3.88
CA GLU A 183 -0.18 10.43 3.63
C GLU A 183 0.15 9.68 2.33
N HIS A 184 1.06 10.19 1.50
CA HIS A 184 1.39 9.58 0.21
C HIS A 184 2.52 8.54 0.38
N VAL A 185 2.52 7.51 -0.48
CA VAL A 185 3.50 6.43 -0.44
C VAL A 185 4.92 6.98 -0.55
N GLU A 186 5.14 7.94 -1.46
CA GLU A 186 6.47 8.51 -1.72
C GLU A 186 6.98 9.31 -0.51
N GLY A 187 6.10 10.04 0.18
CA GLY A 187 6.45 10.82 1.36
C GLY A 187 6.92 9.94 2.51
N LYS A 188 6.20 8.84 2.77
CA LYS A 188 6.56 7.86 3.80
C LYS A 188 7.91 7.20 3.50
N VAL A 189 8.11 6.70 2.29
CA VAL A 189 9.39 6.06 1.92
C VAL A 189 10.56 7.06 2.00
N ALA A 190 10.36 8.31 1.59
CA ALA A 190 11.37 9.35 1.76
C ALA A 190 11.68 9.66 3.23
N TRP A 191 10.66 9.62 4.10
CA TRP A 191 10.84 9.80 5.53
C TRP A 191 11.59 8.65 6.18
N ARG A 192 11.28 7.40 5.82
CA ARG A 192 12.02 6.22 6.25
C ARG A 192 13.48 6.28 5.82
N LEU A 193 13.74 6.67 4.56
CA LEU A 193 15.10 6.91 4.07
C LEU A 193 15.79 8.01 4.90
N ARG A 194 15.10 9.11 5.22
CA ARG A 194 15.62 10.18 6.07
C ARG A 194 16.05 9.68 7.45
N THR A 195 15.27 8.78 8.05
CA THR A 195 15.49 8.30 9.43
C THR A 195 16.42 7.10 9.53
N SER A 196 16.48 6.22 8.52
CA SER A 196 17.38 5.06 8.51
C SER A 196 18.85 5.45 8.34
N GLY A 197 19.12 6.54 7.60
CA GLY A 197 20.48 6.99 7.28
C GLY A 197 21.03 6.42 5.98
N ASP A 198 20.23 5.63 5.24
CA ASP A 198 20.63 5.11 3.92
C ASP A 198 20.81 6.26 2.92
N THR A 199 21.59 5.99 1.87
CA THR A 199 21.89 7.00 0.83
C THR A 199 20.94 6.93 -0.36
N HIS A 200 20.30 5.79 -0.59
CA HIS A 200 19.47 5.55 -1.76
C HIS A 200 18.29 4.61 -1.47
N VAL A 201 17.17 4.81 -2.15
CA VAL A 201 16.06 3.84 -2.19
C VAL A 201 15.40 3.85 -3.56
N ASP A 202 15.04 2.67 -4.06
CA ASP A 202 14.16 2.52 -5.22
C ASP A 202 12.71 2.32 -4.74
N LEU A 203 11.74 3.00 -5.33
CA LEU A 203 10.31 2.87 -5.04
C LEU A 203 9.52 2.62 -6.33
N VAL A 204 8.69 1.59 -6.35
CA VAL A 204 7.68 1.37 -7.39
C VAL A 204 6.32 1.71 -6.80
N VAL A 205 5.53 2.53 -7.49
CA VAL A 205 4.17 2.90 -7.07
C VAL A 205 3.18 2.58 -8.19
N ASN A 206 1.96 2.18 -7.81
CA ASN A 206 0.89 1.80 -8.75
C ASN A 206 0.07 2.99 -9.28
N PHE A 207 0.29 4.20 -8.76
CA PHE A 207 -0.44 5.40 -9.15
C PHE A 207 0.53 6.50 -9.62
N PRO A 208 0.14 7.33 -10.61
CA PRO A 208 0.98 8.45 -11.03
C PRO A 208 1.29 9.39 -9.87
N MET A 209 2.55 9.84 -9.77
CA MET A 209 2.92 10.85 -8.77
C MET A 209 2.04 12.10 -8.95
N CYS A 210 1.52 12.64 -7.84
CA CYS A 210 0.68 13.84 -7.89
C CYS A 210 1.39 15.05 -8.53
N ALA A 211 0.61 16.00 -9.01
CA ALA A 211 1.07 17.23 -9.66
C ALA A 211 0.61 18.47 -8.88
N GLY A 212 1.21 19.63 -9.17
CA GLY A 212 0.93 20.90 -8.49
C GLY A 212 2.06 21.36 -7.57
N PRO A 213 1.95 22.57 -6.99
CA PRO A 213 3.01 23.22 -6.23
C PRO A 213 3.43 22.41 -4.99
N TYR A 214 2.48 21.78 -4.30
CA TYR A 214 2.69 20.97 -3.09
C TYR A 214 2.64 19.46 -3.38
N SER A 215 3.09 19.05 -4.57
CA SER A 215 3.11 17.64 -4.96
C SER A 215 4.33 16.88 -4.46
N CYS A 216 4.25 15.55 -4.44
CA CYS A 216 5.39 14.64 -4.20
C CYS A 216 6.62 15.04 -5.02
N ARG A 217 6.39 15.40 -6.29
CA ARG A 217 7.47 15.79 -7.22
C ARG A 217 8.28 16.99 -6.73
N ASN A 218 7.64 17.92 -6.02
CA ASN A 218 8.28 19.15 -5.57
C ASN A 218 8.76 19.06 -4.12
N LEU A 219 8.09 18.26 -3.29
CA LEU A 219 8.32 18.19 -1.85
C LEU A 219 9.31 17.10 -1.42
N LEU A 220 9.47 16.02 -2.20
CA LEU A 220 10.45 14.97 -1.89
C LEU A 220 11.88 15.50 -1.62
N PRO A 221 12.42 16.45 -2.41
CA PRO A 221 13.73 17.05 -2.12
C PRO A 221 13.85 17.77 -0.76
N PHE A 222 12.74 18.17 -0.14
CA PHE A 222 12.72 18.81 1.18
C PHE A 222 12.60 17.79 2.33
N ILE A 223 12.12 16.57 2.04
CA ILE A 223 12.05 15.48 3.01
C ILE A 223 13.42 14.77 3.08
N LEU A 224 14.05 14.50 1.95
CA LEU A 224 15.34 13.82 1.88
C LEU A 224 16.48 14.67 2.48
N LYS A 225 17.44 14.04 3.17
CA LYS A 225 18.67 14.73 3.63
C LYS A 225 19.63 15.01 2.48
N PRO A 226 20.56 15.96 2.65
CA PRO A 226 21.65 16.16 1.69
C PRO A 226 22.43 14.86 1.49
N GLY A 227 22.73 14.51 0.24
CA GLY A 227 23.40 13.26 -0.13
C GLY A 227 22.48 12.04 -0.23
N GLN A 228 21.22 12.13 0.19
CA GLN A 228 20.23 11.07 -0.03
C GLN A 228 19.55 11.23 -1.39
N SER A 229 19.14 10.09 -1.96
CA SER A 229 18.42 10.04 -3.23
C SER A 229 17.34 8.97 -3.23
N MET A 230 16.29 9.19 -4.02
CA MET A 230 15.17 8.26 -4.13
C MET A 230 14.74 8.18 -5.58
N THR A 231 14.72 6.97 -6.15
CA THR A 231 14.20 6.72 -7.50
C THR A 231 12.77 6.23 -7.41
N VAL A 232 11.83 6.93 -8.04
CA VAL A 232 10.41 6.57 -8.08
C VAL A 232 10.03 6.09 -9.47
N HIS A 233 9.51 4.87 -9.56
CA HIS A 233 8.96 4.23 -10.75
C HIS A 233 7.43 4.28 -10.70
N ASP A 234 6.83 5.40 -11.10
CA ASP A 234 5.39 5.50 -11.26
C ASP A 234 4.93 4.90 -12.62
N PRO A 235 3.62 4.70 -12.85
CA PRO A 235 3.12 4.15 -14.12
C PRO A 235 3.44 5.00 -15.35
N MET A 236 3.78 6.28 -15.18
CA MET A 236 4.05 7.21 -16.28
C MET A 236 5.54 7.28 -16.61
N LYS A 237 6.41 7.29 -15.61
CA LYS A 237 7.87 7.33 -15.77
C LYS A 237 8.64 7.10 -14.48
N THR A 238 9.91 6.73 -14.66
CA THR A 238 10.93 6.73 -13.62
C THR A 238 11.52 8.13 -13.42
N ARG A 239 11.71 8.55 -12.16
CA ARG A 239 12.40 9.81 -11.80
C ARG A 239 13.25 9.62 -10.55
N THR A 240 14.38 10.30 -10.47
CA THR A 240 15.21 10.33 -9.27
C THR A 240 15.15 11.71 -8.62
N PHE A 241 14.95 11.72 -7.30
CA PHE A 241 14.91 12.90 -6.45
C PHE A 241 16.14 12.90 -5.54
N HIS A 242 16.67 14.09 -5.27
CA HIS A 242 17.83 14.28 -4.41
C HIS A 242 17.47 15.23 -3.27
N GLY A 243 17.93 14.92 -2.06
CA GLY A 243 17.74 15.79 -0.92
C GLY A 243 18.55 17.08 -1.04
N ARG A 244 17.95 18.18 -0.61
CA ARG A 244 18.58 19.50 -0.64
C ARG A 244 19.46 19.70 0.58
N SER A 245 20.59 20.39 0.39
CA SER A 245 21.25 21.10 1.49
C SER A 245 20.31 22.18 1.98
N THR A 246 19.85 22.08 3.23
CA THR A 246 19.21 23.21 3.90
C THR A 246 20.23 24.36 3.94
N ARG A 247 19.76 25.57 3.66
CA ARG A 247 20.53 26.82 3.77
C ARG A 247 20.24 27.46 5.12
#